data_AF-A0A350PC23-F1
#
_entry.id   AF-A0A350PC23-F1
#
_cell.length_a   1.000
_cell.length_b   1.000
_cell.length_c   1.000
_cell.angle_alpha   90.00
_cell.angle_beta   90.00
_cell.angle_gamma   90.00
#
_symmetry.space_group_name_H-M   'P 1'
#
loop_
_entity.id
_entity.type
_entity.pdbx_description
1 polymer ?
#
loop_
_entity_poly.entity_id
_entity_poly.type
_entity_poly.pdbx_seq_one_letter_code
_entity_poly.pdbx_strand_id
1 'polypeptide(L)'
;IQRVVGTEGDTVEIRFGILYLNGKLANFTDTKTRTNERILDSTYQDPQIYNSIGNNDHFGPYVVPKDKVFLLGDNRDNSFDSRFFGFVSKKNILGKPLYIWYSQDAGLPRKERLLKELE
;
A
#
# COMPACT_ATOMS: atom_id res chain seq x y z
N ILE A 1 -10.05 1.07 4.38
CA ILE A 1 -9.02 0.52 5.28
C ILE A 1 -7.74 0.38 4.46
N GLN A 2 -6.61 0.84 4.98
CA GLN A 2 -5.30 0.76 4.31
C GLN A 2 -4.28 0.16 5.28
N ARG A 3 -3.18 -0.39 4.76
CA ARG A 3 -2.06 -0.89 5.56
C ARG A 3 -0.99 0.19 5.69
N VAL A 4 -0.54 0.45 6.92
CA VAL A 4 0.69 1.24 7.14
C VAL A 4 1.87 0.39 6.70
N VAL A 5 2.65 0.89 5.74
CA VAL A 5 3.85 0.20 5.26
C VAL A 5 5.13 0.97 5.54
N GLY A 6 5.07 2.28 5.75
CA GLY A 6 6.22 3.10 6.14
C GLY A 6 5.83 4.12 7.20
N THR A 7 6.74 4.40 8.12
CA THR A 7 6.58 5.34 9.22
C THR A 7 7.68 6.40 9.18
N GLU A 8 7.51 7.49 9.94
CA GLU A 8 8.51 8.55 10.10
C GLU A 8 9.96 8.07 10.05
N GLY A 9 10.75 8.67 9.14
CA GLY A 9 12.16 8.34 8.94
C GLY A 9 12.41 7.21 7.94
N ASP A 10 11.42 6.35 7.65
CA ASP A 10 11.56 5.32 6.61
C ASP A 10 11.69 5.97 5.22
N THR A 11 12.59 5.43 4.40
CA THR A 11 12.62 5.72 2.96
C THR A 11 11.74 4.72 2.24
N VAL A 12 10.75 5.20 1.50
CA VAL A 12 9.81 4.40 0.72
C VAL A 12 10.10 4.56 -0.76
N GLU A 13 10.24 3.44 -1.46
CA GLU A 13 10.46 3.39 -2.90
C GLU A 13 9.62 2.25 -3.48
N ILE A 14 8.98 2.50 -4.63
CA ILE A 14 8.32 1.46 -5.43
C ILE A 14 9.01 1.44 -6.79
N ARG A 15 9.46 0.26 -7.22
CA ARG A 15 10.08 0.02 -8.53
C ARG A 15 9.39 -1.14 -9.20
N PHE A 16 8.86 -0.94 -10.40
CA PHE A 16 8.11 -1.96 -11.13
C PHE A 16 7.03 -2.64 -10.25
N GLY A 17 6.34 -1.86 -9.42
CA GLY A 17 5.31 -2.32 -8.48
C GLY A 17 5.83 -3.02 -7.21
N ILE A 18 7.15 -3.18 -7.08
CA ILE A 18 7.80 -3.80 -5.92
C ILE A 18 8.15 -2.73 -4.89
N LEU A 19 7.69 -2.93 -3.65
CA LEU A 19 7.95 -2.01 -2.54
C LEU A 19 9.31 -2.30 -1.88
N TYR A 20 10.10 -1.25 -1.71
CA TYR A 20 11.33 -1.21 -0.94
C TYR A 20 11.18 -0.22 0.22
N LEU A 21 11.64 -0.64 1.40
CA LEU A 21 11.72 0.18 2.60
C LEU A 21 13.17 0.25 3.05
N ASN A 22 13.69 1.47 3.22
CA ASN A 22 15.07 1.71 3.61
C ASN A 22 16.08 0.97 2.69
N GLY A 23 15.77 0.94 1.39
CA GLY A 23 16.55 0.24 0.35
C GLY A 23 16.41 -1.29 0.33
N LYS A 24 15.66 -1.89 1.27
CA LYS A 24 15.45 -3.34 1.37
C LYS A 24 14.10 -3.73 0.79
N LEU A 25 14.03 -4.89 0.15
CA LEU A 25 12.76 -5.46 -0.29
C LEU A 25 11.82 -5.60 0.91
N ALA A 26 10.62 -5.02 0.83
CA ALA A 26 9.66 -5.10 1.91
C ALA A 26 9.04 -6.50 1.94
N ASN A 27 9.22 -7.22 3.04
CA ASN A 27 8.74 -8.59 3.18
C ASN A 27 7.28 -8.59 3.66
N PHE A 28 6.33 -8.43 2.74
CA PHE A 28 4.91 -8.58 3.02
C PHE A 28 4.42 -9.92 2.46
N THR A 29 4.04 -10.84 3.35
CA THR A 29 3.60 -12.20 3.00
C THR A 29 2.27 -12.24 2.25
N ASP A 30 1.49 -11.15 2.28
CA ASP A 30 0.12 -11.09 1.76
C ASP A 30 -0.06 -10.09 0.61
N THR A 31 1.04 -9.55 0.06
CA THR A 31 0.94 -8.75 -1.17
C THR A 31 0.89 -9.71 -2.34
N LYS A 32 -0.32 -10.00 -2.82
CA LYS A 32 -0.48 -10.43 -4.21
C LYS A 32 0.31 -9.44 -5.05
N THR A 33 1.37 -9.92 -5.70
CA THR A 33 2.02 -9.20 -6.79
C THR A 33 0.94 -8.80 -7.78
N ARG A 34 1.05 -7.59 -8.36
CA ARG A 34 0.12 -7.14 -9.41
C ARG A 34 -0.07 -8.27 -10.42
N THR A 35 -1.33 -8.60 -10.70
CA THR A 35 -1.69 -9.62 -11.69
C THR A 35 -1.85 -9.05 -13.09
N ASN A 36 -1.79 -7.73 -13.24
CA ASN A 36 -1.93 -7.05 -14.53
C ASN A 36 -0.56 -6.89 -15.20
N GLU A 37 -0.41 -7.56 -16.34
CA GLU A 37 0.82 -7.85 -17.09
C GLU A 37 1.60 -6.63 -17.64
N ARG A 38 1.20 -5.39 -17.33
CA ARG A 38 1.87 -4.19 -17.85
C ARG A 38 2.40 -3.31 -16.71
N ILE A 39 3.72 -3.21 -16.64
CA ILE A 39 4.42 -2.18 -15.88
C ILE A 39 4.46 -0.90 -16.72
N LEU A 40 4.00 0.21 -16.14
CA LEU A 40 4.07 1.53 -16.75
C LEU A 40 5.43 2.15 -16.44
N ASP A 41 5.98 2.92 -17.39
CA ASP A 41 7.24 3.61 -17.18
C ASP A 41 7.14 4.62 -16.02
N SER A 42 8.29 4.92 -15.41
CA SER A 42 8.45 5.89 -14.33
C SER A 42 7.95 7.30 -14.68
N THR A 43 7.93 7.67 -15.96
CA THR A 43 7.40 8.96 -16.43
C THR A 43 5.88 8.99 -16.57
N TYR A 44 5.22 7.84 -16.54
CA TYR A 44 3.77 7.78 -16.69
C TYR A 44 3.10 8.46 -15.49
N GLN A 45 2.36 9.53 -15.76
CA GLN A 45 1.49 10.15 -14.79
C GLN A 45 0.12 9.47 -14.89
N ASP A 46 -0.34 8.89 -13.79
CA ASP A 46 -1.64 8.22 -13.79
C ASP A 46 -2.76 9.28 -13.83
N PRO A 47 -3.60 9.27 -14.88
CA PRO A 47 -4.60 10.30 -15.14
C PRO A 47 -5.73 10.33 -14.09
N GLN A 48 -5.82 9.33 -13.22
CA GLN A 48 -6.77 9.28 -12.10
C GLN A 48 -6.27 10.06 -10.86
N ILE A 49 -5.09 10.70 -10.93
CA ILE A 49 -4.46 11.39 -9.80
C ILE A 49 -4.16 12.85 -10.13
N TYR A 50 -4.41 13.76 -9.19
CA TYR A 50 -3.98 15.17 -9.29
C TYR A 50 -2.54 15.35 -8.78
N ASN A 51 -1.69 16.05 -9.55
CA ASN A 51 -0.29 16.40 -9.21
C ASN A 51 0.55 15.22 -8.71
N SER A 52 0.66 14.16 -9.51
CA SER A 52 1.27 12.90 -9.11
C SER A 52 2.80 12.99 -8.93
N ILE A 53 3.29 12.62 -7.75
CA ILE A 53 4.73 12.41 -7.45
C ILE A 53 5.23 11.02 -7.88
N GLY A 54 4.38 10.23 -8.55
CA GLY A 54 4.65 8.87 -9.01
C GLY A 54 3.40 8.23 -9.62
N ASN A 55 3.43 6.92 -9.81
CA ASN A 55 2.30 6.11 -10.29
C ASN A 55 2.20 4.80 -9.49
N ASN A 56 1.35 3.88 -9.97
CA ASN A 56 1.15 2.60 -9.30
C ASN A 56 2.41 1.72 -9.22
N ASP A 57 3.32 1.88 -10.17
CA ASP A 57 4.48 1.01 -10.38
C ASP A 57 5.79 1.68 -9.97
N HIS A 58 5.81 3.01 -9.89
CA HIS A 58 6.98 3.82 -9.59
C HIS A 58 6.64 4.94 -8.59
N PHE A 59 7.33 4.96 -7.45
CA PHE A 59 7.15 6.00 -6.43
C PHE A 59 8.44 6.20 -5.65
N GLY A 60 8.80 7.44 -5.36
CA GLY A 60 10.00 7.74 -4.57
C GLY A 60 11.32 7.50 -5.32
N PRO A 61 12.45 7.39 -4.59
CA PRO A 61 12.54 7.26 -3.13
C PRO A 61 12.15 8.55 -2.38
N TYR A 62 11.32 8.42 -1.36
CA TYR A 62 10.97 9.53 -0.47
C TYR A 62 11.03 9.13 1.00
N VAL A 63 11.51 10.04 1.84
CA VAL A 63 11.53 9.85 3.31
C VAL A 63 10.15 10.22 3.87
N VAL A 64 9.57 9.33 4.68
CA VAL A 64 8.32 9.61 5.39
C VAL A 64 8.57 10.73 6.40
N PRO A 65 7.86 11.86 6.30
CA PRO A 65 8.07 12.99 7.21
C PRO A 65 7.68 12.67 8.65
N LYS A 66 8.10 13.54 9.56
CA LYS A 66 7.70 13.49 10.96
C LYS A 66 6.18 13.48 11.14
N ASP A 67 5.68 12.66 12.08
CA ASP A 67 4.27 12.49 12.42
C ASP A 67 3.37 12.04 11.25
N LYS A 68 3.97 11.41 10.24
CA LYS A 68 3.30 10.89 9.06
C LYS A 68 3.51 9.39 8.90
N VAL A 69 2.70 8.81 8.02
CA VAL A 69 2.78 7.41 7.57
C VAL A 69 2.58 7.34 6.06
N PHE A 70 3.16 6.31 5.46
CA PHE A 70 2.88 5.89 4.09
C PHE A 70 2.00 4.65 4.11
N LEU A 71 0.87 4.71 3.41
CA LEU A 71 -0.16 3.69 3.40
C LEU A 71 -0.29 3.05 2.02
N LEU A 72 -0.50 1.74 1.98
CA LEU A 72 -0.86 1.02 0.76
C LEU A 72 -2.08 0.11 0.99
N GLY A 73 -2.88 -0.06 -0.04
CA GLY A 73 -3.94 -1.07 -0.04
C GLY A 73 -3.39 -2.45 -0.33
N ASP A 74 -4.02 -3.47 0.25
CA ASP A 74 -3.68 -4.86 -0.08
C ASP A 74 -4.12 -5.20 -1.52
N ASN A 75 -5.18 -4.55 -2.04
CA ASN A 75 -5.57 -4.60 -3.45
C ASN A 75 -4.85 -3.50 -4.25
N ARG A 76 -3.56 -3.73 -4.56
CA ARG A 76 -2.65 -2.72 -5.10
C ARG A 76 -3.11 -2.07 -6.41
N ASP A 77 -3.81 -2.80 -7.27
CA ASP A 77 -4.30 -2.28 -8.55
C ASP A 77 -5.61 -1.49 -8.44
N ASN A 78 -6.31 -1.60 -7.31
CA ASN A 78 -7.61 -0.97 -7.11
C ASN A 78 -7.70 -0.25 -5.75
N SER A 79 -6.60 0.37 -5.33
CA SER A 79 -6.52 1.10 -4.08
C SER A 79 -6.06 2.52 -4.35
N PHE A 80 -6.91 3.50 -4.03
CA PHE A 80 -6.50 4.88 -3.93
C PHE A 80 -5.78 5.08 -2.59
N ASP A 81 -4.45 5.14 -2.59
CA ASP A 81 -3.60 5.18 -1.39
C ASP A 81 -2.45 6.21 -1.47
N SER A 82 -1.43 6.10 -0.60
CA SER A 82 -0.37 7.11 -0.48
C SER A 82 0.49 7.27 -1.73
N ARG A 83 0.45 6.32 -2.68
CA ARG A 83 1.04 6.51 -4.02
C ARG A 83 0.47 7.73 -4.74
N PHE A 84 -0.77 8.08 -4.41
CA PHE A 84 -1.55 9.09 -5.11
C PHE A 84 -1.77 10.34 -4.26
N PHE A 85 -2.16 10.18 -2.99
CA PHE A 85 -2.42 11.31 -2.09
C PHE A 85 -1.26 11.64 -1.13
N GLY A 86 -0.14 10.92 -1.23
CA GLY A 86 1.05 11.15 -0.42
C GLY A 86 0.91 10.70 1.05
N PHE A 87 1.72 11.32 1.91
CA PHE A 87 1.84 10.91 3.31
C PHE A 87 0.69 11.40 4.19
N VAL A 88 0.14 10.49 5.00
CA VAL A 88 -1.01 10.76 5.87
C VAL A 88 -0.53 11.07 7.29
N SER A 89 -1.15 12.03 7.96
CA SER A 89 -0.80 12.32 9.36
C SER A 89 -1.27 11.20 10.29
N LYS A 90 -0.41 10.78 11.22
CA LYS A 90 -0.76 9.79 12.25
C LYS A 90 -2.03 10.16 13.01
N LYS A 91 -2.28 11.47 13.22
CA LYS A 91 -3.48 11.98 13.89
C LYS A 91 -4.80 11.69 13.14
N ASN A 92 -4.73 11.37 11.85
CA ASN A 92 -5.91 11.04 11.04
C ASN A 92 -6.24 9.53 11.11
N ILE A 93 -5.45 8.74 11.83
CA ILE A 93 -5.68 7.30 12.01
C ILE A 93 -6.65 7.12 13.17
N LEU A 94 -7.84 6.58 12.87
CA LEU A 94 -8.89 6.36 13.88
C LEU A 94 -8.66 5.10 14.74
N GLY A 95 -7.96 4.11 14.21
CA GLY A 95 -7.72 2.85 14.93
C GLY A 95 -7.17 1.75 14.04
N LYS A 96 -7.04 0.57 14.63
CA LYS A 96 -6.54 -0.65 13.99
C LYS A 96 -7.65 -1.72 13.95
N PRO A 97 -7.90 -2.37 12.80
CA PRO A 97 -8.80 -3.52 12.74
C PRO A 97 -8.30 -4.66 13.65
N LEU A 98 -9.20 -5.27 14.42
CA LEU A 98 -8.85 -6.31 15.40
C LEU A 98 -9.07 -7.73 14.88
N TYR A 99 -10.17 -7.95 14.14
CA TYR A 99 -10.55 -9.28 13.66
C TYR A 99 -11.06 -9.21 12.22
N ILE A 100 -10.89 -10.31 11.50
CA ILE A 100 -11.56 -10.52 10.21
C ILE A 100 -12.90 -11.19 10.45
N TRP A 101 -14.00 -10.42 10.36
CA TRP A 101 -15.35 -10.98 10.48
C TRP A 101 -15.75 -11.80 9.25
N TYR A 102 -15.41 -11.32 8.05
CA TYR A 102 -15.80 -11.99 6.81
C TYR A 102 -14.73 -11.85 5.75
N SER A 103 -14.51 -12.92 5.00
CA SER A 103 -13.60 -12.94 3.86
C SER A 103 -14.04 -14.00 2.86
N GLN A 104 -13.96 -13.70 1.57
CA GLN A 104 -14.28 -14.62 0.49
C GLN A 104 -13.18 -14.62 -0.58
N ASP A 105 -13.10 -15.70 -1.34
CA ASP A 105 -12.33 -15.81 -2.57
C ASP A 105 -13.16 -16.51 -3.64
N ALA A 106 -13.25 -15.93 -4.84
CA ALA A 106 -14.14 -16.39 -5.92
C ALA A 106 -15.60 -16.70 -5.46
N GLY A 107 -16.13 -15.92 -4.52
CA GLY A 107 -17.49 -16.08 -3.98
C GLY A 107 -17.62 -17.13 -2.86
N LEU A 108 -16.55 -17.86 -2.53
CA LEU A 108 -16.54 -18.86 -1.46
C LEU A 108 -15.93 -18.28 -0.17
N PRO A 109 -16.55 -18.48 1.00
CA PRO A 109 -15.99 -18.04 2.28
C PRO A 109 -14.63 -18.67 2.59
N ARG A 110 -13.66 -17.84 2.98
CA ARG A 110 -12.35 -18.25 3.52
C ARG A 110 -12.47 -18.53 5.01
N LYS A 111 -12.84 -19.76 5.36
CA LYS A 111 -13.17 -20.18 6.74
C LYS A 111 -12.00 -19.98 7.71
N GLU A 112 -10.78 -20.18 7.25
CA GLU A 112 -9.54 -19.97 8.00
C GLU A 112 -9.28 -18.52 8.41
N ARG A 113 -10.04 -17.57 7.84
CA ARG A 113 -9.96 -16.14 8.17
C ARG A 113 -11.10 -15.68 9.07
N LEU A 114 -12.14 -16.47 9.30
CA LEU A 114 -13.26 -16.07 10.15
C LEU A 114 -12.80 -15.88 11.60
N LEU A 115 -13.10 -14.72 12.18
CA LEU A 115 -12.66 -14.28 13.52
C LEU A 115 -11.14 -14.33 13.73
N LYS A 116 -10.36 -14.38 12.65
CA LYS A 116 -8.90 -14.33 12.74
C LYS A 116 -8.49 -12.99 13.33
N GLU A 117 -7.76 -13.04 14.43
CA GLU A 117 -7.15 -11.87 15.06
C GLU A 117 -6.06 -11.29 14.17
N LEU A 118 -5.97 -9.96 14.15
CA LEU A 118 -5.02 -9.19 13.36
C LEU A 118 -3.96 -8.62 14.30
N GLU A 119 -2.74 -9.11 14.12
CA GLU A 119 -1.55 -8.64 14.85
C GLU A 119 -1.09 -7.24 14.48
#